data_AF-A0A7J6R044-F1
#
_entry.id   AF-A0A7J6R044-F1
#
_cell.length_a   1.000
_cell.length_b   1.000
_cell.length_c   1.000
_cell.angle_alpha   90.00
_cell.angle_beta   90.00
_cell.angle_gamma   90.00
#
_symmetry.space_group_name_H-M   'P 1'
#
loop_
_entity.id
_entity.type
_entity.pdbx_description
1 polymer ?
#
loop_
_entity_poly.entity_id
_entity_poly.type
_entity_poly.pdbx_seq_one_letter_code
_entity_poly.pdbx_strand_id
1 'polypeptide(L)'
;FDPSASDPAIDVCRRRQESVRRRVIAQNGLVPGLLLGVSLPWWSLRRYNYQSKLIVLPFCAYLGAICGRIAGHGLSWRWVETDRQRMLGNLPAKVYYRPKTTASPPPAAATEGEE
;
A
#
# COMPACT_ATOMS: atom_id res chain seq x y z
N PHE A 1 -3.48 -28.14 1.39
CA PHE A 1 -3.95 -26.77 1.71
C PHE A 1 -5.45 -26.85 1.80
N ASP A 2 -6.00 -26.85 3.01
CA ASP A 2 -7.45 -26.93 3.21
C ASP A 2 -8.01 -25.50 3.35
N PRO A 3 -8.76 -25.00 2.36
CA PRO A 3 -9.32 -23.64 2.39
C PRO A 3 -10.43 -23.45 3.44
N SER A 4 -10.90 -24.52 4.09
CA SER A 4 -11.98 -24.51 5.07
C SER A 4 -11.54 -24.68 6.53
N ALA A 5 -10.25 -24.95 6.77
CA ALA A 5 -9.72 -25.10 8.13
C ALA A 5 -9.81 -23.78 8.91
N SER A 6 -10.48 -23.83 10.07
CA SER A 6 -10.67 -22.71 11.01
C SER A 6 -9.42 -22.43 11.86
N ASP A 7 -8.24 -22.50 11.26
CA ASP A 7 -6.99 -22.15 11.94
C ASP A 7 -6.84 -20.61 11.95
N PRO A 8 -6.61 -19.97 13.12
CA PRO A 8 -6.34 -18.53 13.20
C PRO A 8 -5.23 -18.04 12.28
N ALA A 9 -4.24 -18.89 11.95
CA ALA A 9 -3.19 -18.54 10.98
C ALA A 9 -3.74 -18.32 9.56
N ILE A 10 -4.75 -19.09 9.15
CA ILE A 10 -5.37 -19.03 7.81
C ILE A 10 -6.24 -17.77 7.68
N ASP A 11 -6.96 -17.38 8.73
CA ASP A 11 -7.77 -16.14 8.75
C ASP A 11 -6.90 -14.89 8.56
N VAL A 12 -5.72 -14.85 9.18
CA VAL A 12 -4.75 -13.75 8.98
C VAL A 12 -4.31 -13.66 7.52
N CYS A 13 -3.94 -14.79 6.90
CA CYS A 13 -3.53 -14.84 5.50
C CYS A 13 -4.65 -14.41 4.55
N ARG A 14 -5.89 -14.85 4.81
CA ARG A 14 -7.07 -14.47 4.01
C ARG A 14 -7.32 -12.97 4.05
N ARG A 15 -7.35 -12.37 5.25
CA ARG A 15 -7.55 -10.92 5.41
C ARG A 15 -6.44 -10.10 4.75
N ARG A 16 -5.19 -10.58 4.77
CA ARG A 16 -4.10 -9.94 4.02
C ARG A 16 -4.36 -9.94 2.52
N GLN A 17 -4.70 -11.09 1.96
CA GLN A 17 -4.96 -11.24 0.53
C GLN A 17 -6.12 -10.34 0.08
N GLU A 18 -7.19 -10.26 0.89
CA GLU A 18 -8.31 -9.36 0.62
C GLU A 18 -7.90 -7.89 0.63
N SER A 19 -7.11 -7.46 1.62
CA SER A 19 -6.62 -6.08 1.71
C SER A 19 -5.72 -5.71 0.53
N VAL A 20 -4.81 -6.61 0.14
CA VAL A 20 -3.93 -6.43 -1.02
C VAL A 20 -4.74 -6.37 -2.31
N ARG A 21 -5.72 -7.26 -2.49
CA ARG A 21 -6.61 -7.26 -3.65
C ARG A 21 -7.34 -5.92 -3.78
N ARG A 22 -7.95 -5.43 -2.69
CA ARG A 22 -8.65 -4.13 -2.68
C ARG A 22 -7.69 -2.97 -2.96
N ARG A 23 -6.46 -3.02 -2.47
CA ARG A 23 -5.43 -2.01 -2.74
C ARG A 23 -5.06 -1.95 -4.22
N VAL A 24 -4.86 -3.10 -4.88
CA VAL A 24 -4.54 -3.16 -6.31
C VAL A 24 -5.70 -2.61 -7.15
N ILE A 25 -6.93 -3.02 -6.83
CA ILE A 25 -8.14 -2.52 -7.52
C ILE A 25 -8.28 -1.00 -7.34
N ALA A 26 -8.02 -0.48 -6.14
CA ALA A 26 -8.07 0.97 -5.88
C ALA A 26 -7.00 1.74 -6.67
N GLN A 27 -5.80 1.17 -6.81
CA GLN A 27 -4.69 1.79 -7.53
C GLN A 27 -5.00 1.96 -9.02
N ASN A 28 -5.81 1.07 -9.60
CA ASN A 28 -6.26 1.18 -10.99
C ASN A 28 -7.11 2.44 -11.24
N GLY A 29 -7.65 3.10 -10.20
CA GLY A 29 -8.40 4.36 -10.32
C GLY A 29 -7.54 5.59 -10.65
N LEU A 30 -6.21 5.52 -10.46
CA LEU A 30 -5.30 6.61 -10.82
C LEU A 30 -5.23 6.84 -12.34
N VAL A 31 -5.17 5.75 -13.11
CA VAL A 31 -5.05 5.82 -14.57
C VAL A 31 -6.26 6.51 -15.22
N PRO A 32 -7.52 6.12 -14.98
CA PRO A 32 -8.67 6.81 -15.55
C PRO A 32 -8.80 8.24 -15.00
N GLY A 33 -8.46 8.49 -13.74
CA GLY A 33 -8.44 9.85 -13.18
C GLY A 33 -7.48 10.78 -13.91
N LEU A 34 -6.25 10.32 -14.16
CA LEU A 34 -5.25 11.06 -14.92
C LEU A 34 -5.70 11.28 -16.37
N LEU A 35 -6.20 10.24 -17.03
CA LEU A 35 -6.68 10.32 -18.40
C LEU A 35 -7.84 11.31 -18.55
N LEU A 36 -8.81 11.30 -17.63
CA LEU A 36 -9.89 12.28 -17.60
C LEU A 36 -9.36 13.69 -17.30
N GLY A 37 -8.45 13.82 -16.33
CA GLY A 37 -7.82 15.08 -15.96
C GLY A 37 -7.00 15.73 -17.07
N VAL A 38 -6.48 14.95 -18.03
CA VAL A 38 -5.76 15.45 -19.21
C VAL A 38 -6.71 15.65 -20.40
N SER A 39 -7.58 14.69 -20.69
CA SER A 39 -8.43 14.71 -21.88
C SER A 39 -9.51 15.80 -21.84
N LEU A 40 -10.12 16.05 -20.68
CA LEU A 40 -11.14 17.09 -20.50
C LEU A 40 -10.61 18.50 -20.80
N PRO A 41 -9.53 18.98 -20.16
CA PRO A 41 -8.98 20.31 -20.47
C PRO A 41 -8.35 20.34 -21.86
N TRP A 42 -7.79 19.24 -22.38
CA TRP A 42 -7.28 19.19 -23.74
C TRP A 42 -8.39 19.43 -24.78
N TRP A 43 -9.53 18.78 -24.60
CA TRP A 43 -10.69 18.97 -25.48
C TRP A 43 -11.33 20.35 -25.31
N SER A 44 -11.48 20.81 -24.06
CA SER A 44 -12.03 22.14 -23.74
C SER A 44 -11.18 23.26 -24.34
N LEU A 45 -9.85 23.16 -24.20
CA LEU A 45 -8.91 24.18 -24.67
C LEU A 45 -8.49 23.99 -26.12
N ARG A 46 -9.09 23.07 -26.90
CA ARG A 46 -8.63 22.73 -28.26
C ARG A 46 -8.42 23.95 -29.18
N ARG A 47 -9.27 24.98 -29.06
CA ARG A 47 -9.22 26.24 -29.85
C ARG A 47 -8.43 27.38 -29.18
N TYR A 48 -7.88 27.18 -27.97
CA TYR A 48 -7.11 28.18 -27.24
C TYR A 48 -5.62 28.13 -27.55
N ASN A 49 -4.95 29.24 -27.24
CA ASN A 49 -3.52 29.42 -27.44
C ASN A 49 -2.70 28.40 -26.60
N TYR A 50 -1.53 28.01 -27.10
CA TYR A 50 -0.74 26.91 -26.51
C TYR A 50 -0.27 27.22 -25.08
N GLN A 51 -0.04 28.49 -24.77
CA GLN A 51 0.39 28.95 -23.44
C GLN A 51 -0.63 28.61 -22.35
N SER A 52 -1.92 28.82 -22.65
CA SER A 52 -3.00 28.47 -21.71
C SER A 52 -3.10 26.96 -21.49
N LYS A 53 -2.88 26.15 -22.53
CA LYS A 53 -2.87 24.68 -22.42
C LYS A 53 -1.76 24.20 -21.49
N LEU A 54 -0.54 24.73 -21.66
CA LEU A 54 0.63 24.35 -20.86
C LEU A 54 0.46 24.65 -19.37
N ILE A 55 -0.22 25.74 -19.04
CA ILE A 55 -0.50 26.09 -17.65
C ILE A 55 -1.59 25.18 -17.08
N VAL A 56 -2.71 24.99 -17.78
CA VAL A 56 -3.89 24.30 -17.23
C VAL A 56 -3.72 22.77 -17.16
N LEU A 57 -3.05 22.16 -18.15
CA LEU A 57 -2.85 20.71 -18.22
C LEU A 57 -2.26 20.08 -16.95
N PRO A 58 -1.13 20.54 -16.39
CA PRO A 58 -0.55 19.90 -15.21
C PRO A 58 -1.47 20.01 -13.99
N PHE A 59 -2.17 21.13 -13.79
CA PHE A 59 -3.11 21.28 -12.67
C PHE A 59 -4.31 20.36 -12.80
N CYS A 60 -4.95 20.32 -13.98
CA CYS A 60 -6.10 19.45 -14.21
C CYS A 60 -5.72 17.96 -14.22
N ALA A 61 -4.54 17.60 -14.74
CA ALA A 61 -4.03 16.24 -14.68
C ALA A 61 -3.80 15.80 -13.23
N TYR A 62 -3.18 16.65 -12.42
CA TYR A 62 -2.94 16.38 -11.01
C TYR A 62 -4.24 16.28 -10.21
N LEU A 63 -5.18 17.22 -10.42
CA LEU A 63 -6.50 17.18 -9.81
C LEU A 63 -7.26 15.90 -10.20
N GLY A 64 -7.23 15.54 -11.49
CA GLY A 64 -7.82 14.32 -12.01
C GLY A 64 -7.24 13.06 -11.38
N ALA A 65 -5.93 13.01 -11.17
CA ALA A 65 -5.27 11.90 -10.48
C ALA A 65 -5.73 11.76 -9.01
N ILE A 66 -5.89 12.87 -8.29
CA ILE A 66 -6.41 12.86 -6.91
C ILE A 66 -7.85 12.37 -6.89
N CYS A 67 -8.72 12.96 -7.73
CA CYS A 67 -10.13 12.56 -7.83
C CYS A 67 -10.28 11.09 -8.22
N GLY A 68 -9.50 10.61 -9.20
CA GLY A 68 -9.50 9.20 -9.60
C GLY A 68 -9.04 8.26 -8.50
N ARG A 69 -8.07 8.67 -7.68
CA ARG A 69 -7.65 7.90 -6.51
C ARG A 69 -8.79 7.80 -5.49
N ILE A 70 -9.45 8.91 -5.16
CA ILE A 70 -10.59 8.94 -4.24
C ILE A 70 -11.73 8.06 -4.75
N ALA A 71 -12.07 8.17 -6.04
CA ALA A 71 -13.08 7.34 -6.68
C ALA A 71 -12.69 5.85 -6.66
N GLY A 72 -11.43 5.51 -6.94
CA GLY A 72 -10.92 4.13 -6.87
C GLY A 72 -10.97 3.55 -5.45
N HIS A 73 -10.70 4.36 -4.44
CA HIS A 73 -10.91 3.97 -3.04
C HIS A 73 -12.40 3.73 -2.73
N GLY A 74 -13.29 4.54 -3.29
CA GLY A 74 -14.75 4.36 -3.19
C GLY A 74 -15.22 3.05 -3.81
N LEU A 75 -14.83 2.79 -5.06
CA LEU A 75 -15.25 1.61 -5.83
C LEU A 75 -14.71 0.30 -5.24
N SER A 76 -13.50 0.32 -4.68
CA SER A 76 -12.92 -0.83 -3.97
C SER A 76 -13.51 -1.05 -2.57
N TRP A 77 -14.48 -0.23 -2.16
CA TRP A 77 -15.11 -0.23 -0.84
C TRP A 77 -14.11 -0.15 0.32
N ARG A 78 -12.95 0.47 0.06
CA ARG A 78 -11.85 0.52 1.02
C ARG A 78 -12.12 1.48 2.18
N TRP A 79 -13.12 2.34 2.06
CA TRP A 79 -13.57 3.26 3.12
C TRP A 79 -14.10 2.54 4.36
N VAL A 80 -14.61 1.32 4.18
CA VAL A 80 -15.18 0.51 5.28
C VAL A 80 -14.13 -0.41 5.93
N GLU A 81 -12.92 -0.49 5.37
CA GLU A 81 -11.86 -1.34 5.91
C GLU A 81 -11.25 -0.72 7.18
N THR A 82 -11.42 -1.41 8.31
CA THR A 82 -10.84 -1.01 9.60
C THR A 82 -9.31 -0.94 9.52
N ASP A 83 -8.70 0.04 10.19
CA ASP A 83 -7.23 0.25 10.14
C ASP A 83 -6.41 -0.99 10.51
N ARG A 84 -6.93 -1.85 11.40
CA ARG A 84 -6.33 -3.15 11.72
C ARG A 84 -6.13 -4.05 10.50
N GLN A 85 -7.11 -4.11 9.60
CA GLN A 85 -7.03 -4.93 8.37
C GLN A 85 -6.05 -4.33 7.37
N ARG A 86 -5.99 -2.99 7.29
CA ARG A 86 -5.02 -2.27 6.46
C ARG A 86 -3.59 -2.48 6.95
N MET A 87 -3.36 -2.47 8.26
CA MET A 87 -2.06 -2.78 8.84
C MET A 87 -1.63 -4.20 8.48
N LEU A 88 -2.53 -5.18 8.61
CA LEU A 88 -2.28 -6.58 8.22
C LEU A 88 -1.80 -6.69 6.76
N GLY A 89 -2.44 -6.01 5.83
CA GLY A 89 -2.04 -5.98 4.42
C GLY A 89 -0.69 -5.29 4.13
N ASN A 90 -0.21 -4.42 5.03
CA ASN A 90 1.09 -3.74 4.90
C ASN A 90 2.26 -4.51 5.52
N LEU A 91 2.01 -5.57 6.27
CA LEU A 91 3.09 -6.35 6.84
C LEU A 91 3.89 -7.05 5.73
N PRO A 92 5.23 -7.08 5.83
CA PRO A 92 6.08 -7.81 4.91
C PRO A 92 5.71 -9.30 4.84
N ALA A 93 5.86 -9.89 3.66
CA ALA A 93 5.47 -11.27 3.37
C ALA A 93 6.35 -12.30 4.08
N LYS A 94 7.56 -11.93 4.49
CA LYS A 94 8.52 -12.80 5.18
C LYS A 94 9.25 -12.00 6.24
N VAL A 95 9.02 -12.32 7.51
CA VAL A 95 9.84 -11.83 8.62
C VAL A 95 10.37 -13.07 9.32
N TYR A 96 11.68 -13.24 9.30
CA TYR A 96 12.33 -14.26 10.11
C TYR A 96 12.35 -13.75 11.55
N TYR A 97 11.74 -14.51 12.46
CA TYR A 97 11.87 -14.25 13.89
C TYR A 97 13.36 -14.37 14.26
N ARG A 98 13.99 -13.25 14.62
CA ARG A 98 15.33 -13.25 15.19
C ARG A 98 15.15 -13.38 16.70
N PRO A 99 15.42 -14.54 17.32
CA PRO A 99 15.43 -14.61 18.77
C PRO A 99 16.46 -13.60 19.28
N LYS A 100 16.09 -12.81 20.30
CA LYS A 100 17.08 -12.07 21.08
C LYS A 100 18.00 -13.13 21.66
N THR A 101 19.24 -13.19 21.19
CA THR A 101 20.31 -13.92 21.86
C THR A 101 20.35 -13.38 23.29
N THR A 102 19.78 -14.13 24.23
CA THR A 102 20.02 -13.92 25.66
C THR A 102 21.52 -14.00 25.82
N ALA A 103 22.14 -12.89 26.22
CA ALA A 103 23.56 -12.80 26.46
C ALA A 103 23.96 -13.99 27.33
N SER A 104 24.80 -14.87 26.80
CA SER A 104 25.48 -15.85 27.64
C SER A 104 26.19 -15.05 28.74
N PRO A 105 26.07 -15.43 30.02
CA PRO A 105 26.94 -14.85 31.03
C PRO A 105 28.39 -15.04 30.57
N PRO A 106 29.27 -14.04 30.83
CA PRO A 106 30.66 -14.09 30.39
C PRO A 106 31.30 -15.39 30.90
N PRO A 107 32.20 -16.03 30.12
CA PRO A 107 32.90 -17.22 30.59
C PRO A 107 33.60 -16.86 31.90
N ALA A 108 33.35 -17.65 32.94
CA ALA A 108 34.00 -17.53 34.23
C ALA A 108 35.51 -17.42 34.01
N ALA A 109 36.11 -16.35 34.55
CA ALA A 109 37.54 -16.13 34.51
C ALA A 109 38.25 -17.41 34.98
N ALA A 110 39.06 -17.98 34.10
CA ALA A 110 39.99 -19.03 34.44
C ALA A 110 40.98 -18.44 35.45
N THR A 111 40.86 -18.84 36.71
CA THR A 111 41.97 -18.75 37.66
C THR A 111 42.94 -19.87 37.32
N GLU A 112 43.82 -19.60 36.36
CA GLU A 112 45.14 -20.23 36.29
C GLU A 112 46.03 -19.54 37.34
N GLY A 113 46.80 -20.33 38.08
CA GLY A 113 47.45 -19.95 39.33
C GLY A 113 48.82 -19.28 39.22
N GLU A 114 49.32 -18.87 40.39
CA GLU A 114 50.69 -18.50 40.83
C GLU A 114 50.44 -17.77 42.19
N GLU A 115 50.95 -18.13 43.38
CA GLU A 115 52.05 -18.98 43.87
C GLU A 115 51.63 -19.65 45.21
#